data_AF-A0A3N7GD43-F1
#
_entry.id   AF-A0A3N7GD43-F1
#
_cell.length_a   1.000
_cell.length_b   1.000
_cell.length_c   1.000
_cell.angle_alpha   90.00
_cell.angle_beta   90.00
_cell.angle_gamma   90.00
#
_symmetry.space_group_name_H-M   'P 1'
#
loop_
_entity.id
_entity.type
_entity.pdbx_description
1 polymer ?
#
loop_
_entity_poly.entity_id
_entity_poly.type
_entity_poly.pdbx_seq_one_letter_code
_entity_poly.pdbx_strand_id
1 'polypeptide(L)'
;MGRIWGVLALAMLAGCGDAGGDYPALMPTDRLLAEPALPGHAADAAQDPTAVGGALDARGRALAGRSAAGPVANDAELRRRAEALRARATALSQQSLSGDCPEGDAGCAPD
;
A
#
# COMPACT_ATOMS: atom_id res chain seq x y z
N MET A 1 -44.49 -19.71 45.00
CA MET A 1 -43.79 -18.72 44.14
C MET A 1 -42.45 -19.18 43.56
N GLY A 2 -41.60 -19.95 44.27
CA GLY A 2 -40.22 -20.25 43.82
C GLY A 2 -40.07 -21.00 42.48
N ARG A 3 -41.05 -21.84 42.09
CA ARG A 3 -40.99 -22.59 40.82
C ARG A 3 -41.13 -21.70 39.59
N ILE A 4 -41.94 -20.64 39.66
CA ILE A 4 -42.16 -19.71 38.53
C ILE A 4 -40.91 -18.86 38.32
N TRP A 5 -40.26 -18.45 39.41
CA TRP A 5 -39.04 -17.64 39.37
C TRP A 5 -37.84 -18.41 38.82
N GLY A 6 -37.72 -19.70 39.14
CA GLY A 6 -36.69 -20.57 38.55
C GLY A 6 -36.84 -20.74 37.04
N VAL A 7 -38.07 -20.88 36.53
CA VAL A 7 -38.35 -20.97 35.09
C VAL A 7 -38.02 -19.65 34.39
N LEU A 8 -38.34 -18.52 35.00
CA LEU A 8 -38.03 -17.19 34.46
C LEU A 8 -36.51 -16.94 34.36
N ALA A 9 -35.75 -17.38 35.38
CA ALA A 9 -34.29 -17.26 35.39
C ALA A 9 -33.62 -18.16 34.32
N LEU A 10 -34.13 -19.38 34.12
CA LEU A 10 -33.67 -20.28 33.05
C LEU A 10 -33.98 -19.72 31.65
N ALA A 11 -35.14 -19.10 31.46
CA ALA A 11 -35.51 -18.46 30.19
C ALA A 11 -34.63 -17.24 29.86
N MET A 12 -34.25 -16.44 30.86
CA MET A 12 -33.32 -15.31 30.69
C MET A 12 -31.89 -15.76 30.36
N LEU A 13 -31.43 -16.90 30.90
CA LEU A 13 -30.13 -17.47 30.55
C LEU A 13 -30.09 -18.03 29.13
N ALA A 14 -31.19 -18.63 28.66
CA ALA A 14 -31.33 -19.09 27.27
C ALA A 14 -31.39 -17.94 26.26
N GLY A 15 -31.85 -16.75 26.66
CA GLY A 15 -31.84 -15.54 25.83
C GLY A 15 -30.48 -14.81 25.77
N CYS A 16 -29.55 -15.09 26.69
CA CYS A 16 -28.19 -14.55 26.64
C CYS A 16 -27.24 -15.44 25.80
N GLY A 17 -27.70 -16.64 25.45
CA GLY A 17 -27.09 -17.54 24.48
C GLY A 17 -27.81 -17.48 23.14
N ASP A 18 -28.14 -16.28 22.67
CA ASP A 18 -28.59 -16.08 21.29
C ASP A 18 -27.48 -16.55 20.35
N ALA A 19 -27.59 -17.80 19.92
CA ALA A 19 -26.81 -18.40 18.84
C ALA A 19 -27.25 -17.87 17.46
N GLY A 20 -28.02 -16.78 17.43
CA GLY A 20 -28.64 -16.17 16.26
C GLY A 20 -28.25 -14.70 16.03
N GLY A 21 -27.24 -14.18 16.73
CA GLY A 21 -26.59 -12.95 16.26
C GLY A 21 -26.01 -13.21 14.87
N ASP A 22 -26.16 -12.27 13.94
CA ASP A 22 -25.52 -12.22 12.61
C ASP A 22 -23.98 -12.13 12.73
N TYR A 23 -23.38 -13.00 13.54
CA TYR A 23 -21.96 -13.10 13.70
C TYR A 23 -21.44 -13.91 12.51
N PRO A 24 -20.61 -13.30 11.64
CA PRO A 24 -20.12 -13.98 10.46
C PRO A 24 -19.37 -15.24 10.89
N ALA A 25 -19.54 -16.32 10.11
CA ALA A 25 -18.84 -17.56 10.34
C ALA A 25 -17.34 -17.30 10.48
N LEU A 26 -16.75 -17.75 11.59
CA LEU A 26 -15.33 -17.58 11.86
C LEU A 26 -14.53 -18.26 10.74
N MET A 27 -13.53 -17.54 10.24
CA MET A 27 -12.64 -18.07 9.22
C MET A 27 -11.89 -19.28 9.81
N PRO A 28 -11.77 -20.42 9.08
CA PRO A 28 -11.11 -21.60 9.60
C PRO A 28 -9.69 -21.29 10.07
N THR A 29 -9.34 -21.75 11.27
CA THR A 29 -8.02 -21.51 11.86
C THR A 29 -6.89 -22.01 10.94
N ASP A 30 -7.11 -23.10 10.22
CA ASP A 30 -6.14 -23.66 9.26
C ASP A 30 -5.82 -22.70 8.10
N ARG A 31 -6.77 -21.83 7.72
CA ARG A 31 -6.52 -20.79 6.71
C ARG A 31 -5.88 -19.54 7.30
N LEU A 32 -6.18 -19.20 8.55
CA LEU A 32 -5.57 -18.04 9.23
C LEU A 32 -4.10 -18.28 9.56
N LEU A 33 -3.75 -19.54 9.87
CA LEU A 33 -2.39 -19.95 10.20
C LEU A 33 -1.66 -20.58 9.01
N ALA A 34 -2.26 -20.56 7.81
CA ALA A 34 -1.58 -21.04 6.61
C ALA A 34 -0.39 -20.12 6.32
N GLU A 35 0.78 -20.72 6.11
CA GLU A 35 1.97 -19.99 5.70
C GLU A 35 1.68 -19.25 4.38
N PRO A 36 1.85 -17.92 4.32
CA PRO A 36 1.60 -17.17 3.10
C PRO A 36 2.59 -17.60 2.01
N ALA A 37 2.11 -17.68 0.77
CA ALA A 37 2.98 -17.96 -0.36
C ALA A 37 4.03 -16.84 -0.50
N LEU A 38 5.31 -17.22 -0.37
CA LEU A 38 6.41 -16.30 -0.56
C LEU A 38 6.49 -15.88 -2.03
N PRO A 39 6.63 -14.58 -2.33
CA PRO A 39 6.78 -14.13 -3.70
C PRO A 39 8.10 -14.63 -4.28
N GLY A 40 8.16 -14.89 -5.60
CA GLY A 40 9.31 -15.56 -6.22
C GLY A 40 10.66 -14.86 -6.03
N HIS A 41 10.68 -13.54 -5.86
CA HIS A 41 11.91 -12.77 -5.58
C HIS A 41 12.40 -12.90 -4.14
N ALA A 42 11.59 -13.46 -3.22
CA ALA A 42 11.96 -13.71 -1.83
C ALA A 42 12.53 -15.12 -1.60
N ALA A 43 12.63 -15.95 -2.65
CA ALA A 43 13.14 -17.31 -2.54
C ALA A 43 14.55 -17.37 -1.92
N ASP A 44 15.44 -16.47 -2.33
CA ASP A 44 16.80 -16.39 -1.79
C ASP A 44 16.81 -16.00 -0.29
N ALA A 45 15.88 -15.13 0.12
CA ALA A 45 15.74 -14.71 1.52
C ALA A 45 15.10 -15.79 2.40
N ALA A 46 14.24 -16.63 1.83
CA ALA A 46 13.67 -17.79 2.52
C ALA A 46 14.72 -18.90 2.70
N GLN A 47 15.61 -19.08 1.72
CA GLN A 47 16.67 -20.08 1.74
C GLN A 47 17.81 -19.71 2.72
N ASP A 48 18.23 -18.44 2.73
CA ASP A 48 19.25 -17.95 3.66
C ASP A 48 18.96 -16.49 4.11
N PRO A 49 18.15 -16.31 5.17
CA PRO A 49 17.80 -14.98 5.65
C PRO A 49 19.01 -14.22 6.21
N THR A 50 20.01 -14.95 6.74
CA THR A 50 21.18 -14.33 7.37
C THR A 50 22.14 -13.76 6.33
N ALA A 51 22.36 -14.46 5.22
CA ALA A 51 23.18 -13.97 4.11
C ALA A 51 22.55 -12.76 3.44
N VAL A 52 21.23 -12.79 3.19
CA VAL A 52 20.51 -11.64 2.61
C VAL A 52 20.58 -10.43 3.55
N GLY A 53 20.35 -10.63 4.86
CA GLY A 53 20.48 -9.59 5.87
C GLY A 53 21.88 -8.97 5.90
N GLY A 54 22.93 -9.81 5.95
CA GLY A 54 24.32 -9.35 5.95
C GLY A 54 24.71 -8.57 4.68
N ALA A 55 24.22 -9.01 3.52
CA ALA A 55 24.46 -8.31 2.25
C ALA A 55 23.77 -6.94 2.21
N LEU A 56 22.53 -6.85 2.71
CA LEU A 56 21.79 -5.59 2.81
C LEU A 56 22.46 -4.63 3.79
N ASP A 57 22.89 -5.10 4.95
CA ASP A 57 23.61 -4.28 5.94
C ASP A 57 24.94 -3.76 5.39
N ALA A 58 25.70 -4.61 4.68
CA ALA A 58 26.93 -4.19 4.02
C ALA A 58 26.68 -3.10 2.97
N ARG A 59 25.63 -3.25 2.15
CA ARG A 59 25.19 -2.21 1.21
C ARG A 59 24.78 -0.94 1.94
N GLY A 60 24.00 -1.04 3.01
CA GLY A 60 23.56 0.10 3.82
C GLY A 60 24.74 0.90 4.36
N ARG A 61 25.75 0.23 4.93
CA ARG A 61 27.00 0.87 5.38
C ARG A 61 27.78 1.52 4.24
N ALA A 62 27.87 0.86 3.09
CA ALA A 62 28.53 1.42 1.92
C ALA A 62 27.80 2.65 1.36
N LEU A 63 26.46 2.67 1.37
CA LEU A 63 25.67 3.85 1.01
C LEU A 63 25.86 4.96 2.03
N ALA A 64 25.78 4.66 3.33
CA ALA A 64 25.96 5.64 4.41
C ALA A 64 27.33 6.33 4.33
N GLY A 65 28.39 5.57 4.02
CA GLY A 65 29.73 6.11 3.79
C GLY A 65 29.81 7.05 2.59
N ARG A 66 29.04 6.79 1.52
CA ARG A 66 28.96 7.68 0.35
C ARG A 66 28.07 8.91 0.58
N SER A 67 27.00 8.76 1.36
CA SER A 67 26.05 9.85 1.64
C SER A 67 26.55 10.84 2.70
N ALA A 68 27.66 10.56 3.37
CA ALA A 68 28.29 11.49 4.31
C ALA A 68 28.81 12.79 3.62
N ALA A 69 28.79 12.86 2.28
CA ALA A 69 29.28 13.98 1.50
C ALA A 69 28.33 15.20 1.40
N GLY A 70 27.24 15.23 2.16
CA GLY A 70 26.34 16.38 2.25
C GLY A 70 25.01 16.20 1.51
N PRO A 71 24.18 17.25 1.43
CA PRO A 71 22.84 17.17 0.84
C PRO A 71 22.92 16.67 -0.61
N VAL A 72 22.12 15.63 -0.94
CA VAL A 72 22.02 15.06 -2.29
C VAL A 72 21.62 16.11 -3.33
N ALA A 73 21.01 17.21 -2.89
CA ALA A 73 20.73 18.37 -3.72
C ALA A 73 20.85 19.67 -2.91
N ASN A 74 21.31 20.73 -3.58
CA ASN A 74 21.34 22.08 -3.07
C ASN A 74 19.99 22.76 -3.33
N ASP A 75 19.36 23.34 -2.31
CA ASP A 75 18.04 23.99 -2.42
C ASP A 75 17.98 25.10 -3.48
N ALA A 76 19.06 25.85 -3.66
CA ALA A 76 19.11 26.89 -4.69
C ALA A 76 19.09 26.28 -6.10
N GLU A 77 19.78 25.15 -6.29
CA GLU A 77 19.78 24.42 -7.55
C GLU A 77 18.43 23.75 -7.82
N LEU A 78 17.78 23.19 -6.79
CA LEU A 78 16.43 22.65 -6.90
C LEU A 78 15.41 23.74 -7.26
N ARG A 79 15.49 24.92 -6.64
CA ARG A 79 14.65 26.07 -6.99
C ARG A 79 14.82 26.48 -8.44
N ARG A 80 16.08 26.63 -8.90
CA ARG A 80 16.41 26.94 -10.29
C ARG A 80 15.79 25.92 -11.27
N ARG A 81 15.90 24.62 -10.97
CA ARG A 81 15.31 23.56 -11.79
C ARG A 81 13.79 23.60 -11.79
N ALA A 82 13.17 23.84 -10.64
CA ALA A 82 11.73 23.94 -10.53
C ALA A 82 11.19 25.15 -11.31
N GLU A 83 11.87 26.30 -11.29
CA GLU A 83 11.55 27.46 -12.11
C GLU A 83 11.67 27.16 -13.60
N ALA A 84 12.77 26.54 -14.04
CA ALA A 84 12.96 26.13 -15.42
C ALA A 84 11.87 25.15 -15.89
N LEU A 85 11.48 24.20 -15.04
CA LEU A 85 10.41 23.25 -15.33
C LEU A 85 9.04 23.95 -15.46
N ARG A 86 8.72 24.89 -14.55
CA ARG A 86 7.48 25.68 -14.65
C ARG A 86 7.46 26.53 -15.90
N ALA A 87 8.56 27.21 -16.24
CA ALA A 87 8.65 28.00 -17.47
C ALA A 87 8.42 27.14 -18.72
N ARG A 88 9.01 25.94 -18.76
CA ARG A 88 8.78 24.98 -19.85
C ARG A 88 7.34 24.49 -19.90
N ALA A 89 6.73 24.17 -18.77
CA ALA A 89 5.34 23.74 -18.70
C ALA A 89 4.39 24.86 -19.20
N THR A 90 4.65 26.11 -18.81
CA THR A 90 3.89 27.27 -19.30
C THR A 90 4.05 27.45 -20.80
N ALA A 91 5.26 27.30 -21.34
CA ALA A 91 5.49 27.36 -22.78
C ALA A 91 4.74 26.24 -23.52
N LEU A 92 4.75 25.01 -22.99
CA LEU A 92 4.02 23.88 -23.55
C LEU A 92 2.50 24.08 -23.45
N SER A 93 1.97 24.67 -22.38
CA SER A 93 0.54 24.91 -22.24
C SER A 93 0.01 26.00 -23.17
N GLN A 94 0.88 26.95 -23.54
CA GLN A 94 0.54 28.01 -24.51
C GLN A 94 0.74 27.56 -25.95
N GLN A 95 1.44 26.43 -26.15
CA GLN A 95 1.56 25.82 -27.46
C GLN A 95 0.21 25.22 -27.83
N SER A 96 -0.43 25.82 -28.83
CA SER A 96 -1.66 25.26 -29.35
C SER A 96 -1.33 23.89 -29.97
N LEU A 97 -2.15 22.89 -29.65
CA LEU A 97 -2.11 21.55 -30.26
C LEU A 97 -2.65 21.59 -31.70
N SER A 98 -2.25 22.62 -32.46
CA SER A 98 -2.75 22.89 -33.79
C SER A 98 -1.95 22.07 -34.79
N GLY A 99 -2.55 20.97 -35.24
CA GLY A 99 -2.22 20.32 -36.50
C GLY A 99 -1.45 19.01 -36.31
N ASP A 100 -2.17 17.97 -35.91
CA ASP A 100 -2.21 16.67 -36.62
C ASP A 100 -2.94 15.68 -35.70
N CYS A 101 -4.26 15.84 -35.58
CA CYS A 101 -5.05 14.67 -35.20
C CYS A 101 -5.06 13.77 -36.44
N PRO A 102 -4.59 12.51 -36.32
CA PRO A 102 -4.61 11.59 -37.45
C PRO A 102 -6.04 11.47 -37.97
N GLU A 103 -6.20 11.47 -39.30
CA GLU A 103 -7.51 11.35 -39.94
C GLU A 103 -8.25 10.13 -39.38
N GLY A 104 -9.35 10.37 -38.64
CA GLY A 104 -10.22 9.34 -38.09
C GLY A 104 -10.28 9.24 -36.56
N ASP A 105 -9.54 10.04 -35.79
CA ASP A 105 -9.57 9.97 -34.33
C ASP A 105 -10.70 10.81 -33.71
N ALA A 106 -11.74 10.15 -33.19
CA ALA A 106 -12.94 10.77 -32.63
C ALA A 106 -12.71 11.50 -31.29
N GLY A 107 -11.51 11.38 -30.70
CA GLY A 107 -11.13 12.03 -29.43
C GLY A 107 -10.69 13.49 -29.56
N CYS A 108 -10.58 14.01 -30.78
CA CYS A 108 -10.09 15.36 -31.08
C CYS A 108 -11.18 16.37 -31.47
N ALA A 109 -12.43 16.16 -31.08
CA ALA A 109 -13.47 17.16 -31.35
C ALA A 109 -13.30 18.37 -30.40
N PRO A 110 -13.14 19.60 -30.90
CA PRO A 110 -13.40 20.77 -30.06
C PRO A 110 -14.91 20.87 -29.81
N ASP A 111 -15.29 21.10 -28.56
CA ASP A 111 -16.67 21.45 -28.17
C ASP A 111 -17.18 22.70 -28.89
#